data_AF-A0A0E0MD06-F1
#
_entry.id   AF-A0A0E0MD06-F1
#
_cell.length_a   1.000
_cell.length_b   1.000
_cell.length_c   1.000
_cell.angle_alpha   90.00
_cell.angle_beta   90.00
_cell.angle_gamma   90.00
#
_symmetry.space_group_name_H-M   'P 1'
#
loop_
_entity.id
_entity.type
_entity.pdbx_description
1 polymer ?
#
loop_
_entity_poly.entity_id
_entity_poly.type
_entity_poly.pdbx_seq_one_letter_code
_entity_poly.pdbx_strand_id
1 'polypeptide(L)'
;MERRPAERTVAALPDDLLAEVLRRLAPRCLAASRCACKPWRDLVDERRLLRADLLPHSLAGIFINFHCLLSSEFFARPSSGAVAISGNFDFLPSADEFKHHKIKDHCNGLLLIQYSDFVVNPATRWWARLPHARRRMRRWIAVSAQFLV
;
A
#
# COMPACT_ATOMS: atom_id res chain seq x y z
N MET A 1 -46.91 27.80 -8.74
CA MET A 1 -45.89 27.36 -9.73
C MET A 1 -44.92 26.44 -9.00
N GLU A 2 -45.29 25.16 -8.91
CA GLU A 2 -44.59 24.12 -8.13
C GLU A 2 -43.30 23.71 -8.88
N ARG A 3 -42.12 24.04 -8.35
CA ARG A 3 -40.85 23.48 -8.88
C ARG A 3 -40.61 22.12 -8.25
N ARG A 4 -40.94 21.04 -8.96
CA ARG A 4 -40.45 19.68 -8.66
C ARG A 4 -38.92 19.71 -8.66
N PRO A 5 -38.23 19.25 -7.59
CA PRO A 5 -36.81 19.00 -7.69
C PRO A 5 -36.62 17.82 -8.64
N ALA A 6 -35.80 18.01 -9.68
CA ALA A 6 -35.31 16.91 -10.49
C ALA A 6 -34.42 16.05 -9.60
N GLU A 7 -35.04 15.06 -8.96
CA GLU A 7 -34.36 13.97 -8.29
C GLU A 7 -33.54 13.27 -9.36
N ARG A 8 -32.25 13.60 -9.43
CA ARG A 8 -31.26 12.80 -10.14
C ARG A 8 -31.15 11.49 -9.36
N THR A 9 -32.09 10.60 -9.59
CA THR A 9 -31.96 9.19 -9.26
C THR A 9 -30.80 8.68 -10.10
N VAL A 10 -29.59 8.74 -9.54
CA VAL A 10 -28.48 7.92 -10.01
C VAL A 10 -28.99 6.50 -9.86
N ALA A 11 -29.39 5.86 -10.96
CA ALA A 11 -29.88 4.49 -10.94
C ALA A 11 -28.84 3.65 -10.20
N ALA A 12 -29.21 3.16 -9.01
CA ALA A 12 -28.32 2.33 -8.22
C ALA A 12 -28.02 1.07 -9.02
N LEU A 13 -26.73 0.76 -9.19
CA LEU A 13 -26.32 -0.43 -9.90
C LEU A 13 -26.78 -1.66 -9.08
N PRO A 14 -27.46 -2.65 -9.71
CA PRO A 14 -27.81 -3.89 -9.04
C PRO A 14 -26.59 -4.60 -8.43
N ASP A 15 -26.77 -5.24 -7.28
CA ASP A 15 -25.70 -5.91 -6.53
C ASP A 15 -24.99 -6.99 -7.34
N ASP A 16 -25.69 -7.69 -8.23
CA ASP A 16 -25.10 -8.68 -9.14
C ASP A 16 -24.07 -8.07 -10.09
N LEU A 17 -24.40 -6.92 -10.69
CA LEU A 17 -23.50 -6.22 -11.59
C LEU A 17 -22.33 -5.60 -10.82
N LEU A 18 -22.58 -5.09 -9.63
CA LEU A 18 -21.53 -4.57 -8.76
C LEU A 18 -20.56 -5.69 -8.37
N ALA A 19 -21.06 -6.85 -7.95
CA ALA A 19 -20.24 -8.02 -7.62
C ALA A 19 -19.35 -8.43 -8.79
N GLU A 20 -19.86 -8.33 -10.03
CA GLU A 20 -19.12 -8.67 -11.25
C GLU A 20 -18.03 -7.68 -11.61
N VAL A 21 -18.22 -6.41 -11.26
CA VAL A 21 -17.16 -5.40 -11.32
C VAL A 21 -16.11 -5.70 -10.24
N LEU A 22 -16.53 -5.98 -9.00
CA LEU A 22 -15.62 -6.27 -7.88
C LEU A 22 -14.78 -7.53 -8.10
N ARG A 23 -15.35 -8.57 -8.71
CA ARG A 23 -14.63 -9.82 -8.99
C ARG A 23 -13.46 -9.63 -9.96
N ARG A 24 -13.45 -8.54 -10.73
CA ARG A 24 -12.34 -8.19 -11.65
C ARG A 24 -11.20 -7.46 -10.95
N LEU A 25 -11.36 -7.05 -9.70
CA LEU A 25 -10.31 -6.39 -8.93
C LEU A 25 -9.27 -7.38 -8.46
N ALA A 26 -8.01 -6.93 -8.37
CA ALA A 26 -6.97 -7.71 -7.70
C ALA A 26 -7.36 -7.97 -6.22
N PRO A 27 -6.96 -9.11 -5.62
CA PRO A 27 -7.35 -9.47 -4.25
C PRO A 27 -7.14 -8.36 -3.20
N ARG A 28 -6.03 -7.62 -3.31
CA ARG A 28 -5.72 -6.48 -2.42
C ARG A 28 -6.74 -5.32 -2.55
N CYS A 29 -7.17 -5.01 -3.77
CA CYS A 29 -8.12 -3.94 -4.03
C CYS A 29 -9.50 -4.36 -3.54
N LEU A 30 -9.85 -5.64 -3.69
CA LEU A 30 -11.07 -6.21 -3.16
C LEU A 30 -11.11 -6.19 -1.62
N ALA A 31 -10.00 -6.50 -0.96
CA ALA A 31 -9.86 -6.36 0.49
C ALA A 31 -10.01 -4.90 0.94
N ALA A 32 -9.45 -3.93 0.21
CA ALA A 32 -9.64 -2.50 0.48
C ALA A 32 -11.11 -2.07 0.29
N SER A 33 -11.76 -2.53 -0.78
CA SER A 33 -13.18 -2.30 -1.05
C SER A 33 -14.08 -2.81 0.08
N ARG A 34 -13.78 -4.00 0.62
CA ARG A 34 -14.48 -4.57 1.79
C ARG A 34 -14.39 -3.68 3.04
N CYS A 35 -13.35 -2.85 3.15
CA CYS A 35 -13.15 -1.93 4.27
C CYS A 35 -13.82 -0.56 4.07
N ALA A 36 -14.33 -0.25 2.87
CA ALA A 36 -14.82 1.09 2.54
C ALA A 36 -16.18 1.42 3.19
N CYS A 37 -17.16 0.51 3.09
CA CYS A 37 -18.49 0.68 3.72
C CYS A 37 -19.20 -0.67 3.93
N LYS A 38 -20.29 -0.66 4.71
CA LYS A 38 -21.05 -1.88 5.06
C LYS A 38 -21.59 -2.61 3.82
N PRO A 39 -22.30 -1.97 2.87
CA PRO A 39 -22.85 -2.68 1.71
C PRO A 39 -21.79 -3.39 0.86
N TRP A 40 -20.61 -2.77 0.70
CA TRP A 40 -19.51 -3.38 -0.04
C TRP A 40 -18.87 -4.54 0.71
N ARG A 41 -18.81 -4.46 2.04
CA ARG A 41 -18.37 -5.59 2.88
C ARG A 41 -19.33 -6.77 2.74
N ASP A 42 -20.62 -6.50 2.90
CA ASP A 42 -21.66 -7.52 2.86
C ASP A 42 -21.66 -8.21 1.48
N LEU A 43 -21.59 -7.43 0.40
CA LEU A 43 -21.50 -7.98 -0.96
C LEU A 43 -20.26 -8.85 -1.19
N VAL A 44 -19.10 -8.42 -0.71
CA VAL A 44 -17.84 -9.20 -0.82
C VAL A 44 -17.91 -10.49 -0.02
N ASP A 45 -18.49 -10.46 1.18
CA ASP A 45 -18.57 -11.60 2.10
C ASP A 45 -19.65 -12.60 1.65
N GLU A 46 -20.85 -12.15 1.31
CA GLU A 46 -21.97 -12.98 0.82
C GLU A 46 -21.62 -13.73 -0.46
N ARG A 47 -21.02 -13.03 -1.42
CA ARG A 47 -20.61 -13.62 -2.70
C ARG A 47 -19.23 -14.28 -2.64
N ARG A 48 -18.58 -14.29 -1.48
CA ARG A 48 -17.25 -14.88 -1.22
C ARG A 48 -16.22 -14.47 -2.28
N LEU A 49 -16.26 -13.20 -2.68
CA LEU A 49 -15.40 -12.69 -3.77
C LEU A 49 -13.93 -12.70 -3.36
N LEU A 50 -13.67 -12.52 -2.05
CA LEU A 50 -12.33 -12.44 -1.50
C LEU A 50 -11.90 -13.81 -0.98
N ARG A 51 -11.01 -14.45 -1.73
CA ARG A 51 -10.35 -15.69 -1.34
C ARG A 51 -9.17 -15.39 -0.41
N ALA A 52 -9.25 -15.90 0.83
CA ALA A 52 -8.21 -15.70 1.84
C ALA A 52 -6.84 -16.22 1.38
N ASP A 53 -6.82 -17.28 0.57
CA ASP A 53 -5.60 -17.87 0.02
C ASP A 53 -4.87 -16.99 -1.01
N LEU A 54 -5.54 -15.97 -1.55
CA LEU A 54 -4.95 -15.03 -2.51
C LEU A 54 -4.43 -13.74 -1.86
N LEU A 55 -4.62 -13.61 -0.55
CA LEU A 55 -4.11 -12.48 0.22
C LEU A 55 -2.73 -12.81 0.81
N PRO A 56 -1.89 -11.79 1.05
CA PRO A 56 -0.74 -11.97 1.91
C PRO A 56 -1.25 -12.43 3.29
N HIS A 57 -0.93 -13.67 3.68
CA HIS A 57 -1.44 -14.26 4.93
C HIS A 57 -0.69 -13.75 6.16
N SER A 58 0.49 -13.16 5.97
CA SER A 58 1.37 -12.73 7.03
C SER A 58 1.92 -11.34 6.74
N LEU A 59 1.86 -10.49 7.76
CA LEU A 59 2.61 -9.24 7.81
C LEU A 59 4.00 -9.52 8.39
N ALA A 60 5.05 -9.27 7.61
CA ALA A 60 6.44 -9.52 7.98
C ALA A 60 7.00 -8.43 8.90
N GLY A 61 6.67 -7.17 8.64
CA GLY A 61 6.94 -6.06 9.56
C GLY A 61 6.53 -4.72 8.95
N ILE A 62 6.64 -3.65 9.71
CA ILE A 62 6.29 -2.29 9.29
C ILE A 62 7.51 -1.37 9.34
N PHE A 63 7.61 -0.46 8.38
CA PHE A 63 8.60 0.62 8.43
C PHE A 63 7.97 1.93 8.87
N ILE A 64 8.61 2.65 9.79
CA ILE A 64 8.11 3.93 10.32
C ILE A 64 9.17 5.02 10.18
N ASN A 65 8.74 6.20 9.73
CA ASN A 65 9.57 7.39 9.69
C ASN A 65 9.43 8.21 10.97
N PHE A 66 10.48 8.26 11.79
CA PHE A 66 10.57 9.19 12.93
C PHE A 66 11.29 10.49 12.56
N HIS A 67 10.77 11.64 12.96
CA HIS A 67 11.40 12.95 12.67
C HIS A 67 12.79 13.11 13.29
N CYS A 68 13.04 12.49 14.44
CA CYS A 68 14.32 12.56 15.15
C CYS A 68 15.36 11.57 14.63
N LEU A 69 14.98 10.65 13.73
CA LEU A 69 15.87 9.62 13.21
C LEU A 69 16.21 9.91 11.75
N LEU A 70 17.44 9.58 11.37
CA LEU A 70 17.96 9.77 10.02
C LEU A 70 17.51 8.67 9.03
N SER A 71 17.02 7.55 9.55
CA SER A 71 16.54 6.40 8.78
C SER A 71 15.14 5.97 9.23
N SER A 72 14.46 5.17 8.41
CA SER A 72 13.21 4.49 8.81
C SER A 72 13.52 3.31 9.72
N GLU A 73 12.72 3.12 10.75
CA GLU A 73 12.84 1.97 11.66
C GLU A 73 11.92 0.84 11.21
N PHE A 74 12.41 -0.39 11.31
CA PHE A 74 11.65 -1.60 10.94
C PHE A 74 11.20 -2.36 12.18
N PHE A 75 9.89 -2.56 12.31
CA PHE A 75 9.28 -3.31 13.40
C PHE A 75 8.66 -4.59 12.84
N ALA A 76 9.22 -5.73 13.21
CA ALA A 76 8.69 -7.04 12.83
C ALA A 76 8.15 -7.79 14.04
N ARG A 77 7.21 -8.71 13.79
CA ARG A 77 6.87 -9.72 14.80
C ARG A 77 8.07 -10.68 14.90
N PRO A 78 8.50 -11.07 16.12
CA PRO A 78 9.49 -12.12 16.30
C PRO A 78 9.05 -13.36 15.51
N SER A 79 9.82 -13.73 14.50
CA SER A 79 9.41 -14.76 13.54
C SER A 79 9.66 -16.16 14.12
N SER A 80 8.64 -17.02 14.11
CA SER A 80 8.75 -18.44 14.52
C SER A 80 9.13 -19.38 13.35
N GLY A 81 9.52 -18.86 12.17
CA GLY A 81 9.90 -19.72 11.04
C GLY A 81 9.89 -19.13 9.63
N ALA A 82 9.54 -17.85 9.43
CA ALA A 82 9.66 -17.18 8.12
C ALA A 82 11.07 -16.59 7.92
N VAL A 83 11.51 -16.45 6.67
CA VAL A 83 12.74 -15.70 6.33
C VAL A 83 12.59 -14.29 6.87
N ALA A 84 13.43 -13.92 7.85
CA ALA A 84 13.37 -12.62 8.48
C ALA A 84 13.70 -11.54 7.45
N ILE A 85 12.74 -10.68 7.14
CA ILE A 85 13.01 -9.44 6.43
C ILE A 85 13.87 -8.58 7.38
N SER A 86 15.01 -8.10 6.90
CA SER A 86 15.83 -7.16 7.66
C SER A 86 15.43 -5.73 7.30
N GLY A 87 15.37 -4.86 8.30
CA GLY A 87 15.22 -3.41 8.10
C GLY A 87 16.49 -2.72 7.62
N ASN A 88 17.60 -3.45 7.48
CA ASN A 88 18.89 -2.88 7.10
C ASN A 88 19.02 -2.79 5.57
N PHE A 89 19.53 -1.65 5.09
CA PHE A 89 19.78 -1.34 3.68
C PHE A 89 21.28 -1.43 3.32
N ASP A 90 22.01 -2.36 3.95
CA ASP A 90 23.44 -2.60 3.77
C ASP A 90 23.85 -3.03 2.35
N PHE A 91 22.89 -3.54 1.57
CA PHE A 91 23.07 -3.97 0.18
C PHE A 91 22.90 -2.84 -0.85
N LEU A 92 22.54 -1.62 -0.41
CA LEU A 92 22.51 -0.45 -1.28
C LEU A 92 23.92 0.13 -1.47
N PRO A 93 24.22 0.71 -2.64
CA PRO A 93 25.51 1.33 -2.89
C PRO A 93 25.73 2.49 -1.91
N SER A 94 26.85 2.44 -1.19
CA SER A 94 27.24 3.44 -0.20
C SER A 94 27.73 4.69 -0.91
N ALA A 95 26.83 5.63 -1.20
CA ALA A 95 27.19 6.91 -1.82
C ALA A 95 27.52 8.01 -0.79
N ASP A 96 27.08 7.86 0.47
CA ASP A 96 27.30 8.84 1.55
C ASP A 96 27.72 8.14 2.84
N GLU A 97 28.63 8.76 3.59
CA GLU A 97 28.97 8.39 4.98
C GLU A 97 27.74 8.46 5.91
N PHE A 98 26.74 9.25 5.52
CA PHE A 98 25.45 9.34 6.20
C PHE A 98 24.38 8.56 5.42
N LYS A 99 24.20 7.31 5.81
CA LYS A 99 23.19 6.37 5.28
C LYS A 99 21.76 6.76 5.66
N HIS A 100 21.26 7.87 5.12
CA HIS A 100 19.88 8.34 5.32
C HIS A 100 18.89 7.50 4.51
N HIS A 101 18.34 6.45 5.11
CA HIS A 101 17.37 5.57 4.43
C HIS A 101 15.95 5.86 4.91
N LYS A 102 15.48 7.08 4.67
CA LYS A 102 14.07 7.40 4.86
C LYS A 102 13.25 6.83 3.72
N ILE A 103 12.10 6.25 4.03
CA ILE A 103 11.17 5.75 3.04
C ILE A 103 10.25 6.91 2.64
N LYS A 104 10.25 7.23 1.35
CA LYS A 104 9.40 8.26 0.76
C LYS A 104 8.02 7.72 0.41
N ASP A 105 7.96 6.48 -0.09
CA ASP A 105 6.72 5.82 -0.52
C ASP A 105 6.91 4.29 -0.54
N HIS A 106 5.84 3.54 -0.70
CA HIS A 106 5.87 2.08 -0.80
C HIS A 106 4.79 1.54 -1.74
N CYS A 107 5.04 0.38 -2.35
CA CYS A 107 4.07 -0.28 -3.21
C CYS A 107 4.34 -1.79 -3.30
N ASN A 108 3.38 -2.63 -2.92
CA ASN A 108 3.46 -4.09 -3.04
C ASN A 108 4.75 -4.70 -2.45
N GLY A 109 5.16 -4.23 -1.27
CA GLY A 109 6.40 -4.67 -0.60
C GLY A 109 7.68 -4.01 -1.14
N LEU A 110 7.59 -3.16 -2.16
CA LEU A 110 8.70 -2.33 -2.61
C LEU A 110 8.70 -1.00 -1.85
N LEU A 111 9.90 -0.50 -1.56
CA LEU A 111 10.12 0.74 -0.83
C LEU A 111 10.86 1.74 -1.72
N LEU A 112 10.37 2.97 -1.79
CA LEU A 112 11.06 4.08 -2.42
C LEU A 112 11.88 4.83 -1.36
N ILE A 113 13.19 4.88 -1.53
CA ILE A 113 14.10 5.60 -0.63
C ILE A 113 14.14 7.09 -0.98
N GLN A 114 14.10 7.93 0.05
CA GLN A 114 14.17 9.37 -0.05
C GLN A 114 15.57 9.80 -0.52
N TYR A 115 15.62 10.84 -1.36
CA TYR A 115 16.84 11.49 -1.87
C TYR A 115 17.72 10.68 -2.83
N SER A 116 17.66 9.35 -2.81
CA SER A 116 18.46 8.48 -3.69
C SER A 116 17.71 7.94 -4.91
N ASP A 117 16.40 8.15 -4.99
CA ASP A 117 15.50 7.62 -6.03
C ASP A 117 15.65 6.10 -6.23
N PHE A 118 16.09 5.36 -5.21
CA PHE A 118 16.16 3.90 -5.23
C PHE A 118 14.81 3.28 -4.89
N VAL A 119 14.41 2.28 -5.66
CA VAL A 119 13.34 1.34 -5.29
C VAL A 119 14.00 0.06 -4.79
N VAL A 120 13.51 -0.42 -3.65
CA VAL A 120 14.14 -1.49 -2.88
C VAL A 120 13.12 -2.57 -2.56
N ASN A 121 13.50 -3.82 -2.76
CA ASN A 121 12.78 -4.98 -2.24
C ASN A 121 13.55 -5.52 -1.03
N PRO A 122 13.09 -5.25 0.22
CA PRO A 122 13.78 -5.72 1.43
C PRO A 122 13.68 -7.24 1.60
N ALA A 123 12.66 -7.89 1.03
CA ALA A 123 12.50 -9.35 1.11
C ALA A 123 13.54 -10.09 0.25
N THR A 124 13.90 -9.52 -0.91
CA THR A 124 14.88 -10.14 -1.83
C THR A 124 16.24 -9.46 -1.81
N ARG A 125 16.44 -8.43 -0.96
CA ARG A 125 17.66 -7.60 -0.90
C ARG A 125 18.08 -7.08 -2.29
N TRP A 126 17.10 -6.75 -3.12
CA TRP A 126 17.32 -6.23 -4.48
C TRP A 126 16.97 -4.75 -4.54
N TRP A 127 17.62 -4.01 -5.42
CA TRP A 127 17.35 -2.60 -5.65
C TRP A 127 17.53 -2.21 -7.12
N ALA A 128 16.87 -1.12 -7.50
CA ALA A 128 17.13 -0.42 -8.75
C ALA A 128 17.00 1.09 -8.57
N ARG A 129 17.77 1.85 -9.36
CA ARG A 129 17.66 3.31 -9.43
C ARG A 129 16.57 3.69 -10.42
N LEU A 130 15.60 4.48 -9.99
CA LEU A 130 14.63 5.05 -10.91
C LEU A 130 15.32 6.03 -11.86
N PRO A 131 14.86 6.12 -13.12
CA PRO A 131 15.30 7.18 -14.01
C PRO A 131 14.91 8.52 -13.40
N HIS A 132 15.82 9.51 -13.45
CA HIS A 132 15.52 10.86 -12.97
C HIS A 132 14.33 11.43 -13.75
N ALA A 133 13.16 11.45 -13.11
CA ALA A 133 11.99 12.11 -13.68
C ALA A 133 12.27 13.62 -13.72
N ARG A 134 12.03 14.27 -14.87
CA ARG A 134 11.95 15.74 -14.93
C ARG A 134 10.91 16.19 -13.90
N ARG A 135 11.36 16.78 -12.80
CA ARG A 135 10.55 17.13 -11.62
C ARG A 135 9.33 17.95 -12.01
N ARG A 136 8.18 17.30 -12.20
CA ARG A 136 6.87 17.97 -12.12
C ARG A 136 6.35 17.77 -10.71
N MET A 137 6.70 18.71 -9.84
CA MET A 137 6.30 18.71 -8.44
C MET A 137 4.76 18.78 -8.36
N ARG A 138 4.11 17.64 -8.10
CA ARG A 138 2.74 17.63 -7.60
C ARG A 138 2.83 17.46 -6.08
N ARG A 139 2.58 18.54 -5.35
CA ARG A 139 2.40 18.52 -3.89
C ARG A 139 1.19 17.65 -3.57
N TRP A 140 1.40 16.53 -2.90
CA TRP A 140 0.38 15.91 -2.06
C TRP A 140 0.89 15.99 -0.63
N ILE A 141 0.17 16.74 0.20
CA ILE A 141 0.35 16.71 1.65
C ILE A 141 -0.42 15.49 2.12
N ALA A 142 0.28 14.41 2.44
CA ALA A 142 -0.33 13.23 3.06
C ALA A 142 0.14 13.14 4.51
N VAL A 143 -0.76 13.46 5.43
CA VAL A 143 -0.67 12.98 6.81
C VAL A 143 -0.92 11.48 6.72
N SER A 144 0.13 10.65 6.83
CA SER A 144 -0.01 9.19 6.71
C SER A 144 0.48 8.49 7.97
N ALA A 145 -0.47 7.89 8.69
CA ALA A 145 -0.21 6.69 9.47
C ALA A 145 -0.54 5.51 8.55
N GLN A 146 0.43 4.67 8.19
CA GLN A 146 0.19 3.53 7.31
C GLN A 146 0.89 2.27 7.82
N PHE A 147 0.08 1.21 7.94
CA PHE A 147 0.47 -0.15 8.22
C PHE A 147 1.12 -0.74 6.98
N LEU A 148 2.32 -1.31 7.12
CA LEU A 148 2.87 -2.22 6.14
C LEU A 148 2.21 -3.60 6.33
N VAL A 149 2.31 -4.45 5.31
CA VAL A 149 2.27 -5.91 5.38
C VAL A 149 3.70 -6.40 5.22
#